data_AF-Q6ANP5-F1
#
_entry.id   AF-Q6ANP5-F1
#
_cell.length_a   1.000
_cell.length_b   1.000
_cell.length_c   1.000
_cell.angle_alpha   90.00
_cell.angle_beta   90.00
_cell.angle_gamma   90.00
#
_symmetry.space_group_name_H-M   'P 1'
#
loop_
_entity.id
_entity.type
_entity.pdbx_description
1 polymer ?
#
loop_
_entity_poly.entity_id
_entity_poly.type
_entity_poly.pdbx_seq_one_letter_code
_entity_poly.pdbx_strand_id
1 'polypeptide(L)'
;MYSEQFLFLIIGEEIMKWMQFFTPVSSINWDEANALLAANLKGDVVFLDVRQPKEYENGHIPGAKLIPVGQLESRLDELPKDKPLVVY
;
A
#
# COMPACT_ATOMS: atom_id res chain seq x y z
N MET A 1 -22.80 -30.86 -15.43
CA MET A 1 -22.30 -31.43 -14.16
C MET A 1 -20.81 -31.15 -14.14
N TYR A 2 -20.41 -29.97 -13.66
CA TYR A 2 -19.00 -29.60 -13.60
C TYR A 2 -18.36 -30.41 -12.47
N SER A 3 -17.22 -31.04 -12.73
CA SER A 3 -16.50 -31.86 -11.76
C SER A 3 -15.90 -30.98 -10.67
N GLU A 4 -15.76 -31.50 -9.46
CA GLU A 4 -15.17 -30.76 -8.33
C GLU A 4 -13.72 -30.31 -8.61
N GLN A 5 -13.05 -30.96 -9.56
CA GLN A 5 -11.73 -30.58 -10.06
C GLN A 5 -11.74 -29.22 -10.79
N PHE A 6 -12.86 -28.87 -11.44
CA PHE A 6 -13.01 -27.61 -12.16
C PHE A 6 -13.24 -26.43 -11.20
N LEU A 7 -13.95 -26.67 -10.09
CA LEU A 7 -14.16 -25.67 -9.03
C LEU A 7 -12.86 -25.37 -8.27
N PHE A 8 -12.05 -26.39 -7.98
CA PHE A 8 -10.72 -26.22 -7.37
C PHE A 8 -9.74 -25.45 -8.26
N LEU A 9 -9.84 -25.59 -9.59
CA LEU A 9 -8.99 -24.85 -10.52
C LEU A 9 -9.37 -23.36 -10.57
N ILE A 10 -10.67 -23.05 -10.64
CA ILE A 10 -11.17 -21.66 -10.63
C ILE A 10 -10.81 -20.97 -9.31
N ILE A 11 -11.06 -21.62 -8.16
CA ILE A 11 -10.68 -21.08 -6.85
C ILE A 11 -9.16 -21.00 -6.75
N GLY A 12 -8.42 -22.01 -7.20
CA GLY A 12 -6.95 -22.06 -7.21
C GLY A 12 -6.29 -20.93 -8.01
N GLU A 13 -6.78 -20.64 -9.21
CA GLU A 13 -6.27 -19.55 -10.04
C GLU A 13 -6.62 -18.18 -9.46
N GLU A 14 -7.82 -18.02 -8.90
CA GLU A 14 -8.23 -16.76 -8.29
C GLU A 14 -7.50 -16.52 -6.95
N ILE A 15 -7.45 -17.49 -6.02
CA ILE A 15 -6.71 -17.35 -4.74
C ILE A 15 -5.22 -17.07 -4.98
N MET A 16 -4.64 -17.69 -6.01
CA MET A 16 -3.26 -17.45 -6.35
C MET A 16 -3.07 -16.00 -6.83
N LYS A 17 -3.96 -15.43 -7.64
CA LYS A 17 -3.95 -14.01 -8.04
C LYS A 17 -4.02 -13.05 -6.85
N TRP A 18 -4.89 -13.31 -5.87
CA TRP A 18 -5.00 -12.47 -4.65
C TRP A 18 -3.71 -12.46 -3.83
N MET A 19 -2.96 -13.58 -3.80
CA MET A 19 -1.67 -13.65 -3.10
C MET A 19 -0.54 -12.94 -3.86
N GLN A 20 -0.64 -12.71 -5.18
CA GLN A 20 0.40 -12.02 -5.98
C GLN A 20 0.30 -10.50 -5.91
N PHE A 21 -0.84 -9.95 -5.46
CA PHE A 21 -0.96 -8.53 -5.11
C PHE A 21 -0.12 -8.17 -3.88
N PHE A 22 0.17 -9.14 -3.03
CA PHE A 22 1.22 -9.04 -2.02
C PHE A 22 2.56 -9.41 -2.65
N THR A 23 3.07 -8.53 -3.50
CA THR A 23 4.53 -8.38 -3.67
C THR A 23 5.20 -8.38 -2.30
N PRO A 24 6.47 -8.79 -2.15
CA PRO A 24 7.14 -8.71 -0.85
C PRO A 24 7.04 -7.28 -0.32
N VAL A 25 6.18 -7.08 0.68
CA VAL A 25 6.05 -5.80 1.39
C VAL A 25 7.26 -5.74 2.31
N SER A 26 8.27 -4.96 1.90
CA SER A 26 9.42 -4.69 2.75
C SER A 26 8.98 -3.76 3.87
N SER A 27 8.86 -4.26 5.09
CA SER A 27 8.71 -3.40 6.26
C SER A 27 10.02 -2.66 6.49
N ILE A 28 9.96 -1.35 6.66
CA ILE A 28 11.11 -0.54 7.03
C ILE A 28 10.97 -0.08 8.47
N ASN A 29 12.10 0.12 9.14
CA ASN A 29 12.11 0.71 10.49
C ASN A 29 12.13 2.25 10.42
N TRP A 30 12.11 2.90 11.59
CA TRP A 30 12.10 4.35 11.69
C TRP A 30 13.37 5.02 11.14
N ASP A 31 14.55 4.43 11.37
CA ASP A 31 15.81 4.96 10.85
C ASP A 31 15.86 4.92 9.33
N GLU A 32 15.39 3.83 8.73
CA GLU A 32 15.27 3.67 7.27
C GLU A 32 14.24 4.64 6.70
N ALA A 33 13.09 4.82 7.34
CA ALA A 33 12.09 5.81 6.94
C ALA A 33 12.66 7.24 6.99
N ASN A 34 13.42 7.59 8.03
CA ASN A 34 14.09 8.90 8.11
C ASN A 34 15.16 9.07 7.04
N ALA A 35 15.94 8.03 6.74
CA ALA A 35 16.92 8.06 5.67
C ALA A 35 16.25 8.30 4.31
N LEU A 36 15.11 7.65 4.06
CA LEU A 36 14.30 7.88 2.87
C LEU A 36 13.75 9.30 2.84
N LEU A 37 13.23 9.83 3.95
CA LEU A 37 12.76 11.22 4.02
C LEU A 37 13.88 12.22 3.70
N ALA A 38 15.06 12.01 4.27
CA ALA A 38 16.23 12.85 4.02
C ALA A 38 16.72 12.74 2.57
N ALA A 39 16.61 11.56 1.95
CA ALA A 39 16.99 11.32 0.56
C ALA A 39 15.93 11.77 -0.45
N ASN A 40 14.66 11.88 -0.06
CA ASN A 40 13.51 12.18 -0.92
C ASN A 40 13.44 13.65 -1.38
N LEU A 41 14.58 14.32 -1.48
CA LEU A 41 14.73 15.72 -1.93
C LEU A 41 14.19 15.96 -3.36
N LYS A 42 13.81 14.92 -4.09
CA LYS A 42 13.27 14.96 -5.46
C LYS A 42 11.82 14.50 -5.60
N GLY A 43 11.16 14.03 -4.53
CA GLY A 43 9.78 13.52 -4.60
C GLY A 43 9.65 12.20 -5.36
N ASP A 44 10.66 11.35 -5.23
CA ASP A 44 10.73 10.03 -5.87
C ASP A 44 9.94 8.99 -5.06
N VAL A 45 9.73 9.21 -3.76
CA VAL A 45 8.97 8.34 -2.86
C VAL A 45 7.69 9.04 -2.40
N VAL A 46 6.57 8.31 -2.41
CA VAL A 46 5.29 8.77 -1.87
C VAL A 46 5.07 8.19 -0.48
N PHE A 47 4.79 9.06 0.48
CA PHE A 47 4.37 8.67 1.82
C PHE A 47 2.84 8.68 1.88
N LEU A 48 2.25 7.56 2.30
CA LEU A 48 0.81 7.38 2.45
C LEU A 48 0.48 7.15 3.91
N ASP A 49 -0.25 8.08 4.49
CA ASP A 49 -0.77 7.98 5.85
C ASP A 49 -2.15 7.33 5.79
N VAL A 50 -2.32 6.18 6.44
CA VAL A 50 -3.60 5.45 6.46
C VAL A 50 -4.35 5.58 7.78
N ARG A 51 -3.88 6.45 8.67
CA ARG A 51 -4.45 6.70 9.99
C ARG A 51 -5.74 7.54 9.91
N GLN A 52 -6.33 7.85 11.06
CA GLN A 52 -7.52 8.68 11.12
C GLN A 52 -7.18 10.17 10.82
N PRO A 53 -8.09 10.93 10.20
CA PRO A 53 -7.85 12.35 9.90
C PRO A 53 -7.41 13.19 11.10
N LYS A 54 -7.98 12.92 12.27
CA LYS A 54 -7.60 13.62 13.52
C LYS A 54 -6.14 13.35 13.92
N GLU A 55 -5.62 12.15 13.70
CA GLU A 55 -4.23 11.82 14.00
C GLU A 55 -3.28 12.49 13.01
N TYR A 56 -3.67 12.52 11.74
CA TYR A 56 -2.96 13.23 10.68
C TYR A 56 -2.85 14.74 11.00
N GLU A 57 -3.96 15.37 11.40
CA GLU A 57 -3.98 16.78 11.79
C GLU A 57 -3.11 17.09 13.02
N ASN A 58 -3.04 16.16 13.98
CA ASN A 58 -2.18 16.29 15.16
C ASN A 58 -0.68 16.11 14.85
N GLY A 59 -0.33 15.60 13.67
CA GLY A 59 1.05 15.44 13.22
C GLY A 59 1.21 14.31 12.20
N HIS A 60 1.86 14.62 11.09
CA HIS A 60 2.14 13.70 10.00
C HIS A 60 3.46 14.04 9.32
N ILE A 61 3.96 13.12 8.49
CA ILE A 61 5.13 13.35 7.66
C ILE A 61 4.80 14.44 6.63
N PRO A 62 5.54 15.55 6.56
CA PRO A 62 5.28 16.60 5.57
C PRO A 62 5.28 16.06 4.14
N GLY A 63 4.23 16.37 3.38
CA GLY A 63 4.06 15.88 2.00
C GLY A 63 3.46 14.47 1.89
N ALA A 64 3.14 13.82 3.00
CA ALA A 64 2.37 12.58 2.97
C ALA A 64 0.95 12.83 2.44
N LYS A 65 0.40 11.83 1.75
CA LYS A 65 -1.00 11.81 1.32
C LYS A 65 -1.82 11.05 2.36
N LEU A 66 -2.94 11.61 2.81
CA LEU A 66 -3.86 10.93 3.71
C LEU A 66 -4.92 10.15 2.91
N ILE A 67 -4.95 8.83 3.09
CA ILE A 67 -6.08 7.97 2.67
C ILE A 67 -6.36 7.00 3.83
N PRO A 68 -7.39 7.27 4.66
CA PRO A 68 -7.70 6.41 5.80
C PRO A 68 -7.91 4.96 5.34
N VAL A 69 -7.45 3.99 6.13
CA VAL A 69 -7.47 2.56 5.75
C VAL A 69 -8.83 2.07 5.25
N GLY A 70 -9.94 2.53 5.84
CA GLY A 70 -11.30 2.17 5.42
C GLY A 70 -11.75 2.77 4.08
N GLN A 71 -10.97 3.69 3.51
CA GLN A 71 -11.17 4.29 2.20
C GLN A 71 -10.08 3.89 1.20
N LEU A 72 -9.08 3.11 1.63
CA LEU A 72 -7.90 2.82 0.82
C LEU A 72 -8.27 2.02 -0.43
N GLU A 73 -9.07 0.97 -0.28
CA GLU A 73 -9.46 0.08 -1.37
C GLU A 73 -10.15 0.82 -2.53
N SER A 74 -11.07 1.73 -2.21
CA SER A 74 -11.80 2.52 -3.23
C SER A 74 -10.98 3.65 -3.85
N ARG A 75 -9.80 3.95 -3.29
CA ARG A 75 -8.94 5.09 -3.70
C ARG A 75 -7.55 4.65 -4.17
N LEU A 76 -7.35 3.35 -4.40
CA LEU A 76 -6.08 2.81 -4.91
C LEU A 76 -5.65 3.47 -6.24
N ASP A 77 -6.60 3.87 -7.09
CA ASP A 77 -6.31 4.51 -8.36
C ASP A 77 -5.74 5.94 -8.23
N GLU A 78 -5.81 6.54 -7.05
CA GLU A 78 -5.17 7.84 -6.80
C GLU A 78 -3.69 7.72 -6.40
N LEU A 79 -3.16 6.50 -6.29
CA LEU A 79 -1.78 6.24 -5.93
C LEU A 79 -0.94 6.06 -7.19
N PRO A 80 0.28 6.64 -7.23
CA PRO A 80 1.18 6.42 -8.36
C PRO A 80 1.59 4.95 -8.42
N LYS A 81 1.52 4.36 -9.62
CA LYS A 81 1.91 2.97 -9.88
C LYS A 81 3.39 2.86 -10.29
N ASP A 82 4.02 3.99 -10.58
CA ASP A 82 5.38 4.14 -11.10
C ASP A 82 6.40 4.60 -10.04
N LYS A 83 5.94 4.88 -8.81
CA LYS A 83 6.78 5.36 -7.71
C LYS A 83 6.71 4.44 -6.49
N PRO A 84 7.82 4.29 -5.74
CA PRO A 84 7.80 3.64 -4.44
C PRO A 84 6.81 4.31 -3.48
N LEU A 85 6.02 3.48 -2.78
CA LEU A 85 5.04 3.90 -1.79
C LEU A 85 5.46 3.40 -0.41
N VAL A 86 5.54 4.30 0.57
CA VAL A 86 5.74 3.98 1.99
C VAL A 86 4.44 4.25 2.71
N VAL A 87 3.87 3.21 3.33
CA VAL A 87 2.61 3.29 4.07
C VAL A 87 2.92 3.29 5.57
N TYR A 88 2.24 4.14 6.33
CA TYR A 88 2.37 4.21 7.79
C TYR A 88 1.07 4.62 8.48
#